data_AF-A0A661TIP1-F1
#
_entry.id   AF-A0A661TIP1-F1
#
_cell.length_a   1.000
_cell.length_b   1.000
_cell.length_c   1.000
_cell.angle_alpha   90.00
_cell.angle_beta   90.00
_cell.angle_gamma   90.00
#
_symmetry.space_group_name_H-M   'P 1'
#
loop_
_entity.id
_entity.type
_entity.pdbx_description
1 polymer ?
#
loop_
_entity_poly.entity_id
_entity_poly.type
_entity_poly.pdbx_seq_one_letter_code
_entity_poly.pdbx_strand_id
1 'polypeptide(L)'
;TGEQHSVREFVELAARELGIEITWKGKGINETGVITRTTAVRSSSLSTELCRPGRVIVRVDPAYFRPTEVSTLLGDSSKAREKLGWQCTVGFEDLVSEMVRSDLEEAKRDQLCLREGFTTYNNFE
;
A
#
# COMPACT_ATOMS: atom_id res chain seq x y z
N THR A 1 -14.65 7.41 -9.46
CA THR A 1 -15.10 6.01 -9.42
C THR A 1 -16.49 5.87 -8.83
N GLY A 2 -16.82 6.58 -7.74
CA GLY A 2 -18.09 6.35 -7.04
C GLY A 2 -18.05 5.06 -6.22
N GLU A 3 -16.84 4.58 -5.93
CA GLU A 3 -16.53 3.38 -5.18
C GLU A 3 -15.84 3.79 -3.88
N GLN A 4 -16.02 2.98 -2.84
CA GLN A 4 -15.39 3.18 -1.54
C GLN A 4 -14.56 1.94 -1.18
N HIS A 5 -13.33 2.18 -0.76
CA HIS A 5 -12.42 1.16 -0.29
C HIS A 5 -11.91 1.52 1.11
N SER A 6 -11.57 0.51 1.89
CA SER A 6 -11.01 0.72 3.23
C SER A 6 -9.50 0.92 3.18
N VAL A 7 -8.93 1.55 4.21
CA VAL A 7 -7.46 1.63 4.37
C VAL A 7 -6.84 0.23 4.46
N ARG A 8 -7.56 -0.72 5.08
CA ARG A 8 -7.15 -2.12 5.18
C ARG A 8 -7.00 -2.75 3.80
N GLU A 9 -8.00 -2.57 2.95
CA GLU A 9 -8.01 -3.11 1.58
C GLU A 9 -6.89 -2.51 0.73
N PHE A 10 -6.64 -1.20 0.86
CA PHE A 10 -5.50 -0.55 0.20
C PHE A 10 -4.18 -1.21 0.59
N VAL A 11 -3.96 -1.46 1.89
CA VAL A 11 -2.75 -2.12 2.40
C VAL A 11 -2.62 -3.56 1.89
N GLU A 12 -3.74 -4.30 1.83
CA GLU A 12 -3.76 -5.66 1.30
C GLU A 12 -3.42 -5.73 -0.18
N LEU A 13 -3.99 -4.83 -0.99
CA LEU A 13 -3.67 -4.74 -2.43
C LEU A 13 -2.22 -4.34 -2.66
N ALA A 14 -1.73 -3.35 -1.92
CA ALA A 14 -0.35 -2.90 -2.03
C ALA A 14 0.65 -4.01 -1.68
N ALA A 15 0.39 -4.75 -0.60
CA ALA A 15 1.20 -5.89 -0.21
C ALA A 15 1.14 -7.02 -1.25
N ARG A 16 -0.04 -7.28 -1.83
CA ARG A 16 -0.23 -8.31 -2.84
C ARG A 16 0.55 -8.02 -4.12
N GLU A 17 0.65 -6.75 -4.53
CA GLU A 17 1.49 -6.34 -5.68
C GLU A 17 2.97 -6.68 -5.44
N LEU A 18 3.40 -6.67 -4.17
CA LEU A 18 4.74 -7.12 -3.75
C LEU A 18 4.81 -8.62 -3.43
N GLY A 19 3.80 -9.42 -3.80
CA GLY A 19 3.76 -10.86 -3.57
C GLY A 19 3.58 -11.24 -2.09
N ILE A 20 3.10 -10.33 -1.25
CA ILE A 20 2.92 -10.53 0.19
C ILE A 20 1.43 -10.68 0.50
N GLU A 21 1.05 -11.79 1.12
CA GLU A 21 -0.29 -11.99 1.66
C GLU A 21 -0.33 -11.66 3.15
N ILE A 22 -1.27 -10.80 3.55
CA ILE A 22 -1.45 -10.34 4.93
C ILE A 22 -2.66 -11.03 5.57
N THR A 23 -2.51 -11.45 6.82
CA THR A 23 -3.63 -11.76 7.71
C THR A 23 -3.60 -10.80 8.89
N TRP A 24 -4.78 -10.34 9.30
CA TRP A 24 -4.93 -9.42 10.42
C TRP A 24 -5.20 -10.16 11.73
N LYS A 25 -4.52 -9.74 12.80
CA LYS A 25 -4.67 -10.28 14.15
C LYS A 25 -4.84 -9.15 15.16
N GLY A 26 -5.71 -9.36 16.15
CA GLY A 26 -6.03 -8.34 17.15
C GLY A 26 -7.26 -7.51 16.76
N LYS A 27 -7.50 -6.41 17.50
CA LYS A 27 -8.61 -5.49 17.28
C LYS A 27 -8.22 -4.07 17.70
N GLY A 28 -8.73 -3.06 16.99
CA GLY A 28 -8.50 -1.65 17.29
C GLY A 28 -7.00 -1.31 17.28
N ILE A 29 -6.53 -0.62 18.32
CA ILE A 29 -5.11 -0.27 18.50
C ILE A 29 -4.16 -1.49 18.54
N ASN A 30 -4.65 -2.64 19.01
CA ASN A 30 -3.84 -3.86 19.11
C ASN A 30 -3.87 -4.69 17.82
N GLU A 31 -4.48 -4.16 16.75
CA GLU A 31 -4.51 -4.82 15.46
C GLU A 31 -3.15 -4.78 14.75
N THR A 32 -2.79 -5.90 14.15
CA THR A 32 -1.53 -6.08 13.45
C THR A 32 -1.73 -6.83 12.14
N GLY A 33 -1.04 -6.38 11.09
CA GLY A 33 -0.96 -7.07 9.80
C GLY A 33 0.26 -7.97 9.77
N VAL A 34 0.03 -9.28 9.61
CA VAL A 34 1.07 -10.32 9.66
C VAL A 34 1.20 -11.01 8.30
N ILE A 35 2.43 -11.18 7.83
CA ILE A 35 2.72 -11.94 6.61
C ILE A 35 2.27 -13.38 6.81
N THR A 36 1.40 -13.87 5.93
CA THR A 36 0.92 -15.26 5.94
C THR A 36 1.69 -16.10 4.95
N ARG A 37 1.88 -15.56 3.75
CA ARG A 37 2.57 -16.23 2.65
C ARG A 37 3.25 -15.17 1.80
N THR A 38 4.39 -15.56 1.22
CA THR A 38 5.07 -14.76 0.22
C THR A 38 5.27 -15.59 -1.04
N THR A 39 4.92 -15.00 -2.17
CA THR A 39 5.17 -15.55 -3.49
C THR A 39 6.39 -14.85 -4.06
N ALA A 40 7.22 -15.58 -4.81
CA ALA A 40 8.35 -14.97 -5.48
C ALA A 40 7.84 -13.97 -6.52
N VAL A 41 8.00 -12.67 -6.25
CA VAL A 41 7.75 -11.63 -7.25
C VAL A 41 8.80 -11.78 -8.34
N ARG A 42 8.35 -11.86 -9.59
CA ARG A 42 9.17 -12.12 -10.78
C ARG A 42 10.28 -11.08 -11.06
N SER A 43 10.43 -10.05 -10.23
CA SER A 43 11.22 -8.83 -10.51
C SER A 43 12.09 -8.35 -9.33
N SER A 44 11.94 -8.90 -8.13
CA SER A 44 12.69 -8.42 -6.96
C SER A 44 13.28 -9.58 -6.17
N SER A 45 14.56 -9.46 -5.85
CA SER A 45 15.23 -10.24 -4.82
C SER A 45 14.62 -9.89 -3.46
N LEU A 46 13.35 -10.26 -3.22
CA LEU A 46 12.74 -10.10 -1.91
C LEU A 46 13.67 -10.79 -0.92
N SER A 47 14.17 -10.01 0.04
CA SER A 47 14.95 -10.57 1.14
C SER A 47 14.06 -11.59 1.84
N THR A 48 14.44 -12.86 1.72
CA THR A 48 13.71 -13.99 2.32
C THR A 48 13.57 -13.83 3.83
N GLU A 49 14.50 -13.11 4.46
CA GLU A 49 14.45 -12.79 5.89
C GLU A 49 13.45 -11.68 6.22
N LEU A 50 13.35 -10.66 5.37
CA LEU A 50 12.42 -9.55 5.57
C LEU A 50 10.97 -9.95 5.30
N CYS A 51 10.75 -10.88 4.38
CA CYS A 51 9.43 -11.27 3.89
C CYS A 51 9.04 -12.69 4.30
N ARG A 52 9.41 -13.09 5.53
CA ARG A 52 9.05 -14.41 6.07
C ARG A 52 7.64 -14.44 6.67
N PRO A 53 6.88 -15.55 6.51
CA PRO A 53 5.63 -15.76 7.23
C PRO A 53 5.77 -15.58 8.74
N GLY A 54 4.73 -15.02 9.37
CA GLY A 54 4.68 -14.72 10.80
C GLY A 54 5.27 -13.35 11.18
N ARG A 55 5.93 -12.63 10.27
CA ARG A 55 6.44 -11.28 10.54
C ARG A 55 5.30 -10.27 10.54
N VAL A 56 5.28 -9.40 11.56
CA VAL A 56 4.37 -8.23 11.60
C VAL A 56 4.96 -7.13 10.72
N ILE A 57 4.16 -6.65 9.76
CA ILE A 57 4.53 -5.54 8.86
C ILE A 57 3.64 -4.31 8.99
N VAL A 58 2.49 -4.43 9.66
CA VAL A 58 1.59 -3.31 9.93
C VAL A 58 1.20 -3.30 11.41
N ARG A 59 1.20 -2.12 12.03
CA ARG A 59 0.69 -1.85 13.37
C ARG A 59 -0.13 -0.56 13.35
N VAL A 60 -1.04 -0.42 14.31
CA VAL A 60 -1.83 0.80 14.51
C VAL A 60 -1.15 1.66 15.57
N ASP A 61 -0.86 2.91 15.23
CA ASP A 61 -0.35 3.91 16.17
C ASP A 61 -1.42 5.00 16.40
N PRO A 62 -1.89 5.20 17.65
CA PRO A 62 -2.87 6.24 17.99
C PRO A 62 -2.44 7.66 17.63
N ALA A 63 -1.14 7.92 17.49
CA ALA A 63 -0.64 9.23 17.10
C ALA A 63 -1.18 9.70 15.73
N TYR A 64 -1.58 8.76 14.86
CA TYR A 64 -2.18 9.06 13.56
C TYR A 64 -3.70 9.21 13.58
N PHE A 65 -4.37 9.00 14.72
CA PHE A 65 -5.82 9.22 14.83
C PHE A 65 -6.15 10.70 14.86
N ARG A 66 -7.17 11.09 14.09
CA ARG A 66 -7.62 12.49 14.07
C ARG A 66 -8.67 12.69 15.17
N PRO A 67 -8.63 13.81 15.93
CA PRO A 67 -9.67 14.14 16.90
C PRO A 67 -11.08 14.19 16.31
N THR A 68 -11.17 14.48 15.01
CA THR A 68 -12.40 14.45 14.23
C THR A 68 -12.21 13.53 13.03
N GLU A 69 -12.70 12.31 13.14
CA GLU A 69 -12.70 11.35 12.03
C GLU A 69 -13.87 11.59 11.09
N VAL A 70 -13.61 11.45 9.79
CA VAL A 70 -14.67 11.42 8.78
C VAL A 70 -15.01 9.96 8.54
N SER A 71 -16.23 9.56 8.89
CA SER A 71 -16.62 8.14 8.86
C SER A 71 -16.70 7.55 7.45
N THR A 72 -17.04 8.36 6.44
CA THR A 72 -17.11 7.93 5.04
C THR A 72 -17.08 9.13 4.10
N LEU A 73 -16.43 8.96 2.95
CA LEU A 73 -16.47 9.89 1.83
C LEU A 73 -16.79 9.09 0.58
N LEU A 74 -17.94 9.40 -0.03
CA LEU A 74 -18.37 8.80 -1.29
C LEU A 74 -18.86 9.91 -2.21
N GLY A 75 -18.13 10.14 -3.30
CA GLY A 75 -18.46 11.18 -4.26
C GLY A 75 -19.43 10.70 -5.34
N ASP A 76 -20.51 11.45 -5.56
CA ASP A 76 -21.35 11.30 -6.75
C ASP A 76 -20.85 12.20 -7.89
N SER A 77 -20.46 11.58 -9.00
CA SER A 77 -19.93 12.25 -10.18
C SER A 77 -20.93 12.31 -11.35
N SER A 78 -22.21 12.00 -11.11
CA SER A 78 -23.25 11.93 -12.16
C SER A 78 -23.37 13.23 -12.95
N LYS A 79 -23.30 14.39 -12.29
CA LYS A 79 -23.33 15.71 -12.94
C LYS A 79 -22.15 15.93 -13.91
N ALA A 80 -20.95 15.47 -13.54
CA ALA A 80 -19.76 15.60 -14.40
C ALA A 80 -19.86 14.66 -15.61
N ARG A 81 -20.35 13.44 -15.40
CA ARG A 81 -20.61 12.48 -16.48
C ARG A 81 -21.61 13.02 -17.49
N GLU A 82 -22.73 13.56 -17.03
CA GLU A 82 -23.79 14.09 -17.91
C GLU A 82 -23.35 15.33 -18.68
N LYS A 83 -22.67 16.28 -18.01
CA LYS A 83 -22.36 17.58 -18.62
C LYS A 83 -21.04 17.60 -19.39
N LEU A 84 -20.07 16.77 -18.98
CA LEU A 84 -18.71 16.81 -19.50
C LEU A 84 -18.31 15.49 -20.18
N GLY A 85 -19.17 14.47 -20.17
CA GLY A 85 -18.80 13.13 -20.63
C GLY A 85 -17.71 12.48 -19.78
N TRP A 86 -17.44 13.01 -18.59
CA TRP A 86 -16.33 12.57 -17.76
C TRP A 86 -16.60 11.19 -17.17
N GLN A 87 -15.63 10.29 -17.28
CA GLN A 87 -15.64 8.98 -16.64
C GLN A 87 -14.24 8.65 -16.13
N CYS A 88 -14.17 7.97 -14.99
CA CYS A 88 -12.91 7.50 -14.44
C CYS A 88 -12.35 6.36 -15.31
N THR A 89 -11.10 6.48 -15.75
CA THR A 89 -10.44 5.51 -16.64
C THR A 89 -9.51 4.56 -15.92
N VAL A 90 -9.09 4.89 -14.69
CA VAL A 90 -8.17 4.09 -13.87
C VAL A 90 -8.95 3.55 -12.68
N GLY A 91 -8.92 2.22 -12.52
CA GLY A 91 -9.53 1.54 -11.38
C GLY A 91 -8.73 1.69 -10.10
N PHE A 92 -9.33 1.35 -8.96
CA PHE A 92 -8.64 1.41 -7.67
C PHE A 92 -7.43 0.46 -7.61
N GLU A 93 -7.58 -0.80 -8.06
CA GLU A 93 -6.49 -1.77 -8.06
C GLU A 93 -5.34 -1.36 -9.00
N ASP A 94 -5.67 -0.79 -10.17
CA ASP A 94 -4.68 -0.28 -11.12
C ASP A 94 -3.87 0.87 -10.53
N LEU A 95 -4.56 1.81 -9.87
CA LEU A 95 -3.93 2.92 -9.17
C LEU A 95 -2.95 2.42 -8.09
N VAL A 96 -3.39 1.49 -7.23
CA VAL A 96 -2.54 0.90 -6.19
C VAL A 96 -1.32 0.22 -6.82
N SER A 97 -1.53 -0.54 -7.90
CA SER A 97 -0.46 -1.25 -8.60
C SER A 97 0.57 -0.29 -9.20
N GLU A 98 0.11 0.81 -9.82
CA GLU A 98 0.97 1.84 -10.38
C GLU A 98 1.83 2.51 -9.30
N MET A 99 1.21 2.91 -8.19
CA MET A 99 1.91 3.53 -7.05
C MET A 99 2.99 2.61 -6.49
N VAL A 100 2.65 1.36 -6.18
CA VAL A 100 3.60 0.40 -5.58
C VAL A 100 4.75 0.06 -6.50
N ARG A 101 4.51 -0.06 -7.81
CA ARG A 101 5.58 -0.28 -8.78
C ARG A 101 6.53 0.91 -8.84
N SER A 102 6.01 2.13 -8.83
CA SER A 102 6.83 3.34 -8.82
C SER A 102 7.72 3.38 -7.58
N ASP A 103 7.15 3.18 -6.39
CA ASP A 103 7.89 3.17 -5.13
C ASP A 103 8.94 2.04 -5.09
N LEU A 104 8.63 0.86 -5.65
CA LEU A 104 9.56 -0.25 -5.73
C LEU A 104 10.77 0.08 -6.62
N GLU A 105 10.55 0.72 -7.77
CA GLU A 105 11.65 1.12 -8.65
C GLU A 105 12.51 2.23 -8.03
N GLU A 106 11.91 3.15 -7.25
CA GLU A 106 12.67 4.11 -6.45
C GLU A 106 13.53 3.41 -5.39
N ALA A 107 12.94 2.52 -4.60
CA ALA A 107 13.66 1.76 -3.58
C ALA A 107 14.81 0.90 -4.15
N LYS A 108 14.63 0.32 -5.35
CA LYS A 108 15.69 -0.43 -6.05
C LYS A 108 16.87 0.47 -6.45
N ARG A 109 16.60 1.69 -6.92
CA ARG A 109 17.65 2.66 -7.25
C ARG A 109 18.46 3.03 -6.02
N ASP A 110 17.79 3.27 -4.90
CA ASP A 110 18.47 3.58 -3.65
C ASP A 110 19.29 2.40 -3.13
N GLN A 111 18.73 1.18 -3.20
CA GLN A 111 19.46 -0.03 -2.83
C GLN A 111 20.72 -0.24 -3.68
N LEU A 112 20.65 0.08 -4.98
CA LEU A 112 21.82 0.02 -5.87
C LEU A 112 22.87 1.04 -5.43
N CYS A 113 22.49 2.30 -5.23
CA CYS A 113 23.41 3.35 -4.77
C CYS A 113 24.11 2.96 -3.46
N LEU A 114 23.38 2.45 -2.47
CA LEU A 114 23.94 1.98 -1.21
C LEU A 114 24.93 0.83 -1.40
N ARG A 115 24.61 -0.14 -2.26
CA ARG A 115 25.48 -1.29 -2.53
C ARG A 115 26.80 -0.87 -3.17
N GLU A 116 26.76 0.13 -4.05
CA GLU A 116 27.95 0.67 -4.72
C GLU A 116 28.70 1.72 -3.86
N GLY A 117 28.27 1.95 -2.62
CA GLY A 117 28.96 2.81 -1.64
C GLY A 117 28.58 4.29 -1.68
N PHE A 118 27.51 4.66 -2.39
CA PHE A 118 26.97 6.02 -2.42
C PHE A 118 25.96 6.24 -1.29
N THR A 119 25.88 7.48 -0.81
CA THR A 119 24.88 7.90 0.18
C THR A 119 23.53 8.11 -0.51
N THR A 120 22.47 7.55 0.07
CA THR A 120 21.08 7.87 -0.27
C THR A 120 20.44 8.60 0.91
N TYR A 121 19.53 9.52 0.62
CA TYR A 121 18.77 10.23 1.65
C TYR A 121 17.42 9.53 1.82
N ASN A 122 17.19 8.96 3.00
CA ASN A 122 15.89 8.39 3.33
C ASN A 122 14.94 9.52 3.74
N ASN A 123 14.07 9.97 2.83
CA ASN A 123 13.13 11.07 3.08
C ASN A 123 11.84 10.61 3.80
N PHE A 124 11.78 9.36 4.26
CA PHE A 124 10.58 8.73 4.85
C PHE A 124 10.63 8.60 6.39
N GLU A 125 11.59 9.25 7.05
CA GLU A 125 11.72 9.34 8.53
C GLU A 125 11.35 10.73 9.07
#